data_AF-A0A4R2S4V6-F1
#
_entry.id   AF-A0A4R2S4V6-F1
#
_cell.length_a   1.000
_cell.length_b   1.000
_cell.length_c   1.000
_cell.angle_alpha   90.00
_cell.angle_beta   90.00
_cell.angle_gamma   90.00
#
_symmetry.space_group_name_H-M   'P 1'
#
loop_
_entity.id
_entity.type
_entity.pdbx_description
1 polymer ?
#
loop_
_entity_poly.entity_id
_entity_poly.type
_entity_poly.pdbx_seq_one_letter_code
_entity_poly.pdbx_strand_id
1 'polypeptide(L)'
;MRHDRSGTDARPAQPNSNLADQLERITPRFDELTQRARLGIDSADQYNELEELAQGISRDILEPFRGTTGRAARPPLYLSADGTKACW
;
A
#
# COMPACT_ATOMS: atom_id res chain seq x y z
N MET A 1 11.16 26.51 -38.62
CA MET A 1 11.02 27.44 -37.47
C MET A 1 9.54 27.46 -37.11
N ARG A 2 9.06 27.18 -35.89
CA ARG A 2 9.67 27.18 -34.56
C ARG A 2 9.12 26.01 -33.73
N HIS A 3 10.00 25.42 -32.93
CA HIS A 3 9.61 24.61 -31.79
C HIS A 3 9.11 25.55 -30.70
N ASP A 4 7.98 25.21 -30.07
CA ASP A 4 7.66 25.75 -28.75
C ASP A 4 7.42 24.57 -27.80
N ARG A 5 8.54 24.12 -27.22
CA ARG A 5 8.58 23.37 -25.96
C ARG A 5 8.91 24.39 -24.89
N SER A 6 7.99 24.65 -23.96
CA SER A 6 8.23 25.03 -22.54
C SER A 6 6.90 25.51 -21.95
N GLY A 7 6.49 25.17 -20.73
CA GLY A 7 7.18 24.48 -19.66
C GLY A 7 6.24 23.50 -18.97
N THR A 8 6.78 22.36 -18.59
CA THR A 8 6.20 21.53 -17.55
C THR A 8 6.29 22.34 -16.27
N ASP A 9 5.18 22.93 -15.84
CA ASP A 9 5.00 23.42 -14.47
C ASP A 9 5.12 22.20 -13.55
N ALA A 10 6.36 21.82 -13.21
CA ALA A 10 6.65 20.93 -12.11
C ALA A 10 6.33 21.71 -10.84
N ARG A 11 5.03 21.75 -10.49
CA ARG A 11 4.58 22.18 -9.17
C ARG A 11 5.46 21.49 -8.14
N PRO A 12 6.09 22.22 -7.20
CA PRO A 12 6.80 21.58 -6.11
C PRO A 12 5.81 20.65 -5.43
N ALA A 13 6.16 19.36 -5.32
CA ALA A 13 5.36 18.38 -4.61
C ALA A 13 5.14 18.94 -3.19
N GLN A 14 3.91 19.35 -2.91
CA GLN A 14 3.56 19.79 -1.56
C GLN A 14 3.87 18.62 -0.62
N PRO A 15 4.48 18.87 0.55
CA PRO A 15 4.67 17.82 1.52
C PRO A 15 3.30 17.20 1.79
N ASN A 16 3.18 15.89 1.53
CA ASN A 16 1.98 15.11 1.82
C ASN A 16 1.86 15.00 3.34
N SER A 17 1.48 16.08 4.02
CA SER A 17 1.19 16.06 5.47
C SER A 17 0.24 14.92 5.82
N ASN A 18 -0.73 14.68 4.93
CA ASN A 18 -1.66 13.55 5.01
C ASN A 18 -0.98 12.16 4.98
N LEU A 19 0.15 11.97 4.29
CA LEU A 19 0.83 10.67 4.24
C LEU A 19 1.51 10.35 5.58
N ALA A 20 2.21 11.33 6.16
CA ALA A 20 2.85 11.17 7.46
C ALA A 20 1.80 10.87 8.53
N ASP A 21 0.70 11.62 8.55
CA ASP A 21 -0.42 11.40 9.47
C ASP A 21 -1.07 10.02 9.29
N GLN A 22 -1.19 9.54 8.04
CA GLN A 22 -1.71 8.19 7.75
C GLN A 22 -0.80 7.09 8.28
N LEU A 23 0.53 7.24 8.13
CA LEU A 23 1.49 6.28 8.65
C LEU A 23 1.58 6.32 10.18
N GLU A 24 1.52 7.51 10.78
CA GLU A 24 1.58 7.68 12.23
C GLU A 24 0.40 7.01 12.95
N ARG A 25 -0.78 6.97 12.32
CA ARG A 25 -1.95 6.24 12.83
C ARG A 25 -1.73 4.73 12.94
N ILE A 26 -0.74 4.16 12.24
CA ILE A 26 -0.43 2.73 12.26
C ILE A 26 0.44 2.36 13.48
N THR A 27 1.24 3.31 13.99
CA THR A 27 2.22 3.09 15.06
C THR A 27 1.64 2.34 16.27
N PRO A 28 0.46 2.69 16.84
CA PRO A 28 -0.08 1.98 17.99
C PRO A 28 -0.35 0.49 17.73
N ARG A 29 -0.78 0.12 16.52
CA ARG A 29 -1.04 -1.28 16.13
C ARG A 29 0.25 -2.06 15.90
N PHE A 30 1.28 -1.39 15.37
CA PHE A 30 2.60 -2.00 15.24
C PHE A 30 3.26 -2.24 16.60
N ASP A 31 3.09 -1.30 17.54
CA ASP A 31 3.53 -1.46 18.93
C ASP A 31 2.80 -2.61 19.62
N GLU A 32 1.48 -2.72 19.43
CA GLU A 32 0.68 -3.84 19.93
C GLU A 32 1.18 -5.19 19.39
N LEU A 33 1.39 -5.30 18.06
CA LEU A 33 1.94 -6.51 17.44
C LEU A 33 3.29 -6.88 18.06
N THR A 34 4.18 -5.90 18.22
CA THR A 34 5.52 -6.09 18.80
C THR A 34 5.43 -6.51 20.27
N GLN A 35 4.53 -5.89 21.05
CA GLN A 35 4.31 -6.23 22.44
C GLN A 35 3.79 -7.67 22.58
N ARG A 36 2.79 -8.06 21.78
CA ARG A 36 2.24 -9.42 21.81
C ARG A 36 3.29 -10.45 21.38
N ALA A 37 4.06 -10.17 20.34
CA ALA A 37 5.14 -11.06 19.91
C ALA A 37 6.24 -11.24 20.98
N ARG A 38 6.51 -10.21 21.78
CA ARG A 38 7.49 -10.28 22.90
C ARG A 38 6.99 -11.10 24.09
N LEU A 39 5.68 -11.20 24.30
CA LEU A 39 5.11 -11.98 25.39
C LEU A 39 5.26 -13.50 25.18
N GLY A 40 5.65 -13.92 23.98
CA GLY A 40 5.77 -15.32 23.60
C GLY A 40 4.55 -15.82 22.85
N ILE A 41 4.74 -16.91 22.11
CA ILE A 41 3.71 -17.57 21.33
C ILE A 41 3.57 -18.98 21.88
N ASP A 42 2.44 -19.26 22.50
CA ASP A 42 2.19 -20.54 23.20
C ASP A 42 1.33 -21.50 22.38
N SER A 43 0.77 -21.04 21.25
CA SER A 43 -0.06 -21.87 20.37
C SER A 43 0.01 -21.47 18.90
N ALA A 44 -0.39 -22.40 18.02
CA ALA A 44 -0.53 -22.13 16.59
C ALA A 44 -1.62 -21.08 16.29
N ASP A 45 -2.70 -21.05 17.08
CA ASP A 45 -3.76 -20.05 16.92
C ASP A 45 -3.25 -18.64 17.24
N GLN A 46 -2.46 -18.49 18.32
CA GLN A 46 -1.82 -17.21 18.64
C GLN A 46 -0.85 -16.77 17.55
N TYR A 47 -0.11 -17.71 16.95
CA TYR A 47 0.76 -17.41 15.81
C TYR A 47 -0.05 -16.87 14.63
N ASN A 48 -1.15 -17.54 14.28
CA ASN A 48 -2.02 -17.14 13.17
C ASN A 48 -2.64 -15.76 13.42
N GLU A 49 -3.10 -15.47 14.63
CA GLU A 49 -3.63 -14.15 14.99
C GLU A 49 -2.58 -13.03 14.82
N LEU A 50 -1.33 -13.29 15.21
CA LEU A 50 -0.23 -12.33 15.02
C LEU A 50 0.11 -12.15 13.54
N GLU A 51 0.06 -13.23 12.76
CA GLU A 51 0.25 -13.16 11.32
C GLU A 51 -0.86 -12.33 10.65
N GLU A 52 -2.12 -12.59 10.98
CA GLU A 52 -3.27 -11.82 10.46
C GLU A 52 -3.16 -10.33 10.82
N LEU A 53 -2.76 -10.02 12.06
CA LEU A 53 -2.51 -8.65 12.50
C LEU A 53 -1.38 -8.00 11.68
N ALA A 54 -0.28 -8.71 11.47
CA ALA A 54 0.86 -8.21 10.68
C ALA A 54 0.49 -7.99 9.20
N GLN A 55 -0.32 -8.87 8.61
CA GLN A 55 -0.83 -8.71 7.25
C GLN A 55 -1.75 -7.49 7.13
N GLY A 56 -2.62 -7.27 8.12
CA GLY A 56 -3.48 -6.09 8.21
C GLY A 56 -2.67 -4.79 8.27
N ILE A 57 -1.68 -4.72 9.17
CA ILE A 57 -0.77 -3.57 9.28
C ILE A 57 -0.04 -3.33 7.95
N SER A 58 0.47 -4.40 7.32
CA SER A 58 1.16 -4.30 6.03
C SER A 58 0.25 -3.74 4.93
N ARG A 59 -1.03 -4.12 4.92
CA ARG A 59 -2.01 -3.57 3.98
C ARG A 59 -2.19 -2.07 4.17
N ASP A 60 -2.35 -1.64 5.42
CA ASP A 60 -2.61 -0.24 5.76
C ASP A 60 -1.37 0.64 5.52
N ILE A 61 -0.16 0.11 5.70
CA ILE A 61 1.09 0.79 5.31
C ILE A 61 1.11 1.05 3.80
N LEU A 62 0.61 0.10 3.01
CA LEU A 62 0.68 0.16 1.55
C LEU A 62 -0.48 0.94 0.91
N GLU A 63 -1.61 1.07 1.60
CA GLU A 63 -2.81 1.76 1.11
C GLU A 63 -2.53 3.21 0.65
N PRO A 64 -1.83 4.07 1.41
CA PRO A 64 -1.51 5.44 1.01
C PRO A 64 -0.72 5.53 -0.31
N PHE A 65 0.10 4.53 -0.61
CA PHE A 65 0.94 4.49 -1.80
C PHE A 65 0.22 3.93 -3.03
N ARG A 66 -0.80 3.11 -2.81
CA ARG A 66 -1.56 2.44 -3.89
C ARG A 66 -2.72 3.32 -4.40
N GLY A 67 -3.23 4.23 -3.58
CA GLY A 67 -4.36 5.09 -3.91
C GLY A 67 -5.66 4.30 -4.16
N THR A 68 -6.73 4.96 -4.59
CA THR A 68 -8.02 4.33 -4.95
C THR A 68 -7.96 3.51 -6.25
N THR A 69 -6.81 3.52 -6.93
CA THR A 69 -6.64 2.70 -8.13
C THR A 69 -6.28 1.29 -7.67
N GLY A 70 -7.29 0.42 -7.68
CA GLY A 70 -7.14 -1.03 -7.74
C GLY A 70 -6.43 -1.46 -9.03
N ARG A 71 -5.25 -0.89 -9.32
CA ARG A 71 -4.35 -1.43 -10.32
C ARG A 71 -3.83 -2.72 -9.73
N ALA A 72 -4.40 -3.83 -10.19
CA ALA A 72 -3.92 -5.16 -9.84
C ALA A 72 -2.39 -5.15 -9.86
N ALA A 73 -1.76 -5.57 -8.76
CA ALA A 73 -0.30 -5.60 -8.63
C ALA A 73 0.36 -6.40 -9.78
N ARG A 74 -0.43 -7.24 -10.46
CA ARG A 74 -0.13 -7.88 -11.73
C ARG A 74 -1.27 -7.58 -12.71
N PRO A 75 -1.12 -6.62 -13.65
CA PRO A 75 -2.05 -6.54 -14.75
C PRO A 75 -1.96 -7.85 -15.57
N PRO A 76 -3.07 -8.34 -16.14
CA PRO A 76 -3.04 -9.48 -17.05
C PRO A 76 -1.97 -9.28 -18.13
N LEU A 77 -1.24 -10.35 -18.48
CA LEU A 77 -0.27 -10.33 -19.59
C LEU A 77 -0.94 -9.95 -20.92
N TYR A 78 -2.23 -10.28 -21.05
CA TYR A 78 -3.05 -9.92 -22.20
C TYR A 78 -4.45 -9.52 -21.76
N LEU A 79 -4.96 -8.46 -22.36
CA LEU A 79 -6.37 -8.05 -22.35
C LEU A 79 -6.84 -7.93 -23.80
N SER A 80 -7.99 -8.49 -24.12
CA SER A 80 -8.58 -8.30 -25.45
C SER A 80 -8.97 -6.84 -25.67
N ALA A 81 -9.01 -6.40 -26.93
CA ALA A 81 -9.33 -5.01 -27.27
C ALA A 81 -10.73 -4.57 -26.84
N ASP A 82 -11.66 -5.51 -26.68
CA ASP A 82 -13.02 -5.31 -26.17
C ASP A 82 -13.13 -5.47 -24.63
N GLY A 83 -12.01 -5.78 -23.95
CA GLY A 83 -11.95 -5.95 -22.50
C GLY A 83 -12.62 -7.21 -21.95
N THR A 84 -13.12 -8.11 -22.80
CA THR A 84 -13.91 -9.28 -22.36
C THR A 84 -13.07 -10.49 -21.96
N LYS A 85 -11.78 -10.50 -22.32
CA LYS A 85 -10.86 -11.62 -22.05
C LYS A 85 -9.56 -11.13 -21.42
N ALA A 86 -9.07 -11.88 -20.43
CA ALA A 86 -7.80 -11.64 -19.77
C ALA A 86 -7.00 -12.95 -19.64
N CYS A 87 -5.67 -12.87 -19.75
CA CYS A 87 -4.73 -13.98 -19.52
C CYS A 87 -3.64 -13.55 -18.53
N TRP A 88 -3.22 -14.45 -17.63
CA TRP A 88 -2.38 -14.16 -16.45
C TRP A 88 -0.96 -14.70 -16.58
#